data_AF-A0AAW1RII0-F1
#
_entry.id   AF-A0AAW1RII0-F1
#
_cell.length_a   1.000
_cell.length_b   1.000
_cell.length_c   1.000
_cell.angle_alpha   90.00
_cell.angle_beta   90.00
_cell.angle_gamma   90.00
#
_symmetry.space_group_name_H-M   'P 1'
#
loop_
_entity.id
_entity.type
_entity.pdbx_description
1 polymer ?
#
loop_
_entity_poly.entity_id
_entity_poly.type
_entity_poly.pdbx_seq_one_letter_code
_entity_poly.pdbx_strand_id
1 'polypeptide(L)'
;MENYPEQIRRNGWFLPDKGLHPLAEEAVEASKRIYAGVHKTRLLPSAWLSQNSSGKVLLKLESEQVTGSFKARGAMNKVLSLSQEQLSAGLVTCSTGNHALAFLNACSRLDNKDSGRPDAAPLVYLPENASAGKAAKLAALGARLVRVGGDAVEAEIAARSEAERLGAIYVSPYNDPAVAGGQGTIALELLAEIDHLDAVFVPVGGGGMISGIAAVLKEAAPAVHIVGCQPSASDVMRRSVDAGRIVEHPSLPTLSDGTAGGVEEGAITLEPCMRLVDEPHA
;
A
#
# COMPACT_ATOMS: atom_id res chain seq x y z
N MET A 1 9.38 17.09 -12.98
CA MET A 1 8.74 15.82 -12.59
C MET A 1 9.72 14.72 -12.93
N GLU A 2 10.01 13.79 -12.01
CA GLU A 2 10.97 12.72 -12.27
C GLU A 2 10.44 11.77 -13.34
N ASN A 3 11.20 11.56 -14.42
CA ASN A 3 10.86 10.60 -15.47
C ASN A 3 11.45 9.23 -15.11
N TYR A 4 10.75 8.48 -14.26
CA TYR A 4 11.21 7.16 -13.79
C TYR A 4 11.53 6.19 -14.94
N PRO A 5 10.69 6.01 -15.97
CA PRO A 5 11.04 5.16 -17.12
C PRO A 5 12.39 5.49 -17.76
N GLU A 6 12.73 6.77 -17.87
CA GLU A 6 14.02 7.20 -18.42
C GLU A 6 15.18 6.95 -17.45
N GLN A 7 15.01 7.22 -16.15
CA GLN A 7 16.03 6.94 -15.14
C GLN A 7 16.35 5.44 -15.04
N ILE A 8 15.30 4.61 -15.07
CA ILE A 8 15.38 3.15 -15.08
C ILE A 8 16.21 2.67 -16.29
N ARG A 9 15.95 3.22 -17.48
CA ARG A 9 16.74 2.93 -18.69
C ARG A 9 18.20 3.34 -18.58
N ARG A 10 18.49 4.49 -17.95
CA ARG A 10 19.87 4.95 -17.72
C ARG A 10 20.65 4.03 -16.77
N ASN A 11 19.96 3.35 -15.86
CA ASN A 11 20.55 2.35 -14.96
C ASN A 11 20.62 0.94 -15.55
N GLY A 12 20.33 0.77 -16.84
CA GLY A 12 20.46 -0.52 -17.53
C GLY A 12 19.23 -1.44 -17.43
N TRP A 13 18.16 -0.99 -16.80
CA TRP A 13 16.87 -1.70 -16.77
C TRP A 13 16.01 -1.31 -17.97
N PHE A 14 15.00 -2.11 -18.30
CA PHE A 14 14.07 -1.78 -19.39
C PHE A 14 12.63 -1.85 -18.92
N LEU A 15 11.97 -0.71 -18.74
CA LEU A 15 10.53 -0.64 -18.51
C LEU A 15 9.83 -0.25 -19.83
N PRO A 16 8.92 -1.07 -20.38
CA PRO A 16 8.12 -0.74 -21.56
C PRO A 16 7.30 0.54 -21.37
N ASP A 17 7.07 1.30 -22.45
CA ASP A 17 6.19 2.49 -22.42
C ASP A 17 4.70 2.14 -22.49
N LYS A 18 4.35 0.93 -22.94
CA LYS A 18 2.97 0.45 -23.15
C LYS A 18 2.89 -1.06 -22.93
N GLY A 19 1.67 -1.55 -22.67
CA GLY A 19 1.42 -2.98 -22.51
C GLY A 19 1.92 -3.54 -21.18
N LEU A 20 2.17 -2.67 -20.21
CA LEU A 20 2.52 -3.04 -18.84
C LEU A 20 1.34 -3.73 -18.15
N HIS A 21 1.65 -4.58 -17.18
CA HIS A 21 0.70 -4.98 -16.16
C HIS A 21 -0.03 -3.75 -15.59
N PRO A 22 -1.37 -3.78 -15.37
CA PRO A 22 -2.14 -2.60 -14.95
C PRO A 22 -1.61 -1.92 -13.67
N LEU A 23 -1.13 -2.70 -12.69
CA LEU A 23 -0.52 -2.13 -11.48
C LEU A 23 0.83 -1.45 -11.74
N ALA A 24 1.60 -1.89 -12.74
CA ALA A 24 2.84 -1.25 -13.14
C ALA A 24 2.58 0.05 -13.91
N GLU A 25 1.57 0.05 -14.80
CA GLU A 25 1.10 1.27 -15.45
C GLU A 25 0.62 2.30 -14.41
N GLU A 26 -0.20 1.87 -13.44
CA GLU A 26 -0.66 2.73 -12.36
C GLU A 26 0.49 3.21 -11.47
N ALA A 27 1.55 2.42 -11.26
CA ALA A 27 2.74 2.87 -10.55
C ALA A 27 3.48 3.99 -11.29
N VAL A 28 3.60 3.89 -12.61
CA VAL A 28 4.19 4.96 -13.44
C VAL A 28 3.34 6.22 -13.36
N GLU A 29 2.02 6.12 -13.47
CA GLU A 29 1.13 7.28 -13.31
C GLU A 29 1.13 7.84 -11.88
N ALA A 30 1.24 6.99 -10.87
CA ALA A 30 1.37 7.41 -9.48
C ALA A 30 2.65 8.22 -9.24
N SER A 31 3.76 7.80 -9.85
CA SER A 31 5.04 8.51 -9.75
C SER A 31 4.97 9.95 -10.26
N LYS A 32 4.03 10.27 -11.18
CA LYS A 32 3.80 11.63 -11.66
C LYS A 32 2.98 12.47 -10.67
N ARG A 33 2.15 11.83 -9.85
CA ARG A 33 1.18 12.45 -8.94
C ARG A 33 1.73 12.68 -7.53
N ILE A 34 2.43 11.70 -6.95
CA ILE A 34 2.55 11.62 -5.48
C ILE A 34 3.75 12.37 -4.86
N TYR A 35 4.82 12.67 -5.60
CA TYR A 35 6.06 13.20 -5.00
C TYR A 35 5.98 14.63 -4.44
N ALA A 36 4.91 15.37 -4.69
CA ALA A 36 4.62 16.58 -3.93
C ALA A 36 4.15 16.26 -2.48
N GLY A 37 3.63 15.05 -2.27
CA GLY A 37 3.01 14.57 -1.04
C GLY A 37 3.81 13.53 -0.27
N VAL A 38 4.81 12.89 -0.89
CA VAL A 38 5.62 11.80 -0.30
C VAL A 38 7.12 12.04 -0.46
N HIS A 39 7.92 11.37 0.35
CA HIS A 39 9.37 11.35 0.25
C HIS A 39 9.84 10.26 -0.73
N LYS A 40 10.88 10.57 -1.51
CA LYS A 40 11.77 9.56 -2.06
C LYS A 40 12.64 9.03 -0.92
N THR A 41 12.36 7.81 -0.47
CA THR A 41 12.94 7.28 0.77
C THR A 41 14.36 6.79 0.52
N ARG A 42 15.18 6.73 1.56
CA ARG A 42 16.59 6.33 1.41
C ARG A 42 16.71 4.82 1.20
N LEU A 43 17.63 4.42 0.33
CA LEU A 43 18.12 3.05 0.20
C LEU A 43 19.51 2.96 0.85
N LEU A 44 19.61 2.32 2.01
CA LEU A 44 20.84 2.28 2.80
C LEU A 44 21.41 0.86 2.90
N PRO A 45 22.74 0.67 2.83
CA PRO A 45 23.35 -0.62 3.11
C PRO A 45 23.23 -0.97 4.59
N SER A 46 22.95 -2.24 4.89
CA SER A 46 23.03 -2.80 6.23
C SER A 46 24.30 -3.62 6.37
N ALA A 47 25.31 -3.07 7.05
CA ALA A 47 26.57 -3.77 7.29
C ALA A 47 26.36 -5.07 8.09
N TRP A 48 25.51 -5.02 9.12
CA TRP A 48 25.23 -6.20 9.95
C TRP A 48 24.54 -7.31 9.15
N LEU A 49 23.49 -7.01 8.38
CA LEU A 49 22.81 -8.03 7.57
C LEU A 49 23.70 -8.55 6.45
N SER A 50 24.51 -7.68 5.83
CA SER A 50 25.45 -8.12 4.79
C SER A 50 26.54 -9.04 5.33
N GLN A 51 26.99 -8.84 6.57
CA GLN A 51 27.96 -9.74 7.23
C GLN A 51 27.36 -11.07 7.68
N ASN A 52 26.05 -11.09 7.94
CA ASN A 52 25.32 -12.27 8.42
C ASN A 52 24.51 -12.95 7.30
N SER A 53 24.78 -12.62 6.05
CA SER A 53 24.18 -13.26 4.87
C SER A 53 25.26 -13.44 3.79
N SER A 54 24.93 -14.15 2.72
CA SER A 54 25.83 -14.36 1.59
C SER A 54 25.84 -13.22 0.57
N GLY A 55 25.24 -12.06 0.89
CA GLY A 55 25.01 -10.99 -0.07
C GLY A 55 25.06 -9.58 0.51
N LYS A 56 25.02 -8.58 -0.37
CA LYS A 56 24.92 -7.17 0.00
C LYS A 56 23.47 -6.83 0.30
N VAL A 57 23.16 -6.51 1.54
CA VAL A 57 21.79 -6.19 1.96
C VAL A 57 21.60 -4.68 1.99
N LEU A 58 20.57 -4.22 1.28
CA LEU A 58 20.11 -2.83 1.25
C LEU A 58 18.72 -2.73 1.91
N LEU A 59 18.44 -1.61 2.56
CA LEU A 59 17.19 -1.32 3.25
C LEU A 59 16.52 -0.11 2.60
N LYS A 60 15.33 -0.30 2.02
CA LYS A 60 14.48 0.79 1.53
C LYS A 60 13.63 1.30 2.70
N LEU A 61 13.98 2.47 3.23
CA LEU A 61 13.49 2.96 4.52
C LEU A 61 12.12 3.65 4.42
N GLU A 62 11.07 2.89 4.08
CA GLU A 62 9.69 3.39 4.07
C GLU A 62 9.16 3.80 5.45
N SER A 63 9.88 3.47 6.54
CA SER A 63 9.64 4.03 7.88
C SER A 63 9.90 5.54 7.97
N GLU A 64 10.65 6.11 7.03
CA GLU A 64 10.97 7.55 6.94
C GLU A 64 9.99 8.33 6.06
N GLN A 65 8.94 7.66 5.58
CA GLN A 65 7.89 8.28 4.81
C GLN A 65 7.10 9.29 5.65
N VAL A 66 6.38 10.22 5.01
CA VAL A 66 5.65 11.34 5.65
C VAL A 66 4.70 10.94 6.79
N THR A 67 4.21 9.69 6.80
CA THR A 67 3.34 9.16 7.87
C THR A 67 3.97 7.99 8.64
N GLY A 68 5.28 7.76 8.46
CA GLY A 68 6.04 6.69 9.11
C GLY A 68 5.89 5.31 8.46
N SER A 69 5.29 5.22 7.27
CA SER A 69 5.19 3.96 6.51
C SER A 69 4.91 4.19 5.03
N PHE A 70 5.09 3.14 4.23
CA PHE A 70 4.81 3.14 2.79
C PHE A 70 3.37 3.50 2.41
N LYS A 71 2.40 3.35 3.33
CA LYS A 71 0.97 3.55 3.05
C LYS A 71 0.66 4.93 2.48
N ALA A 72 1.50 5.94 2.79
CA ALA A 72 1.38 7.28 2.24
C ALA A 72 1.34 7.28 0.70
N ARG A 73 2.10 6.41 0.03
CA ARG A 73 2.20 6.39 -1.43
C ARG A 73 0.86 6.06 -2.08
N GLY A 74 0.28 4.93 -1.73
CA GLY A 74 -1.01 4.50 -2.29
C GLY A 74 -2.21 5.31 -1.79
N ALA A 75 -2.21 5.77 -0.53
CA ALA A 75 -3.28 6.65 -0.06
C ALA A 75 -3.26 8.00 -0.79
N MET A 76 -2.07 8.61 -0.93
CA MET A 76 -1.87 9.83 -1.72
C MET A 76 -2.28 9.61 -3.17
N ASN A 77 -1.85 8.49 -3.76
CA ASN A 77 -2.15 8.18 -5.15
C ASN A 77 -3.66 8.06 -5.40
N LYS A 78 -4.35 7.27 -4.55
CA LYS A 78 -5.80 7.09 -4.65
C LYS A 78 -6.54 8.39 -4.48
N VAL A 79 -6.22 9.18 -3.44
CA VAL A 79 -6.95 10.42 -3.17
C VAL A 79 -6.73 11.46 -4.28
N LEU A 80 -5.49 11.61 -4.77
CA LEU A 80 -5.17 12.56 -5.85
C LEU A 80 -5.62 12.08 -7.24
N SER A 81 -6.04 10.83 -7.40
CA SER A 81 -6.58 10.32 -8.66
C SER A 81 -8.07 10.57 -8.84
N LEU A 82 -8.77 10.99 -7.77
CA LEU A 82 -10.22 11.14 -7.79
C LEU A 82 -10.63 12.41 -8.51
N SER A 83 -11.74 12.33 -9.24
CA SER A 83 -12.38 13.50 -9.83
C SER A 83 -13.01 14.38 -8.75
N GLN A 84 -13.33 15.63 -9.12
CA GLN A 84 -14.01 16.56 -8.21
C GLN A 84 -15.37 16.02 -7.73
N GLU A 85 -16.10 15.32 -8.59
CA GLU A 85 -17.37 14.68 -8.27
C GLU A 85 -17.17 13.56 -7.24
N GLN A 86 -16.15 12.72 -7.44
CA GLN A 86 -15.82 11.63 -6.51
C GLN A 86 -15.35 12.16 -5.15
N LEU A 87 -14.55 13.23 -5.14
CA LEU A 87 -14.14 13.89 -3.91
C LEU A 87 -15.36 14.48 -3.18
N SER A 88 -16.24 15.19 -3.89
CA SER A 88 -17.45 15.80 -3.33
C SER A 88 -18.42 14.77 -2.73
N ALA A 89 -18.41 13.53 -3.21
CA ALA A 89 -19.21 12.45 -2.66
C ALA A 89 -18.73 11.97 -1.26
N GLY A 90 -17.52 12.38 -0.85
CA GLY A 90 -16.94 12.07 0.45
C GLY A 90 -15.98 10.88 0.40
N LEU A 91 -15.12 10.80 1.41
CA LEU A 91 -14.09 9.78 1.52
C LEU A 91 -14.25 9.00 2.82
N VAL A 92 -14.17 7.67 2.72
CA VAL A 92 -14.34 6.74 3.83
C VAL A 92 -13.18 5.75 3.87
N THR A 93 -12.70 5.40 5.06
CA THR A 93 -11.79 4.26 5.24
C THR A 93 -12.04 3.56 6.57
N CYS A 94 -11.52 2.34 6.73
CA CYS A 94 -11.47 1.63 8.00
C CYS A 94 -10.00 1.30 8.34
N SER A 95 -9.47 1.94 9.40
CA SER A 95 -8.14 1.60 9.94
C SER A 95 -7.87 2.36 11.23
N THR A 96 -7.17 1.74 12.19
CA THR A 96 -6.65 2.41 13.40
C THR A 96 -5.15 2.73 13.30
N GLY A 97 -4.51 2.39 12.18
CA GLY A 97 -3.04 2.33 12.06
C GLY A 97 -2.47 3.13 10.90
N ASN A 98 -1.42 2.58 10.28
CA ASN A 98 -0.64 3.24 9.22
C ASN A 98 -1.48 3.75 8.05
N HIS A 99 -2.53 3.00 7.66
CA HIS A 99 -3.40 3.41 6.56
C HIS A 99 -4.26 4.63 6.90
N ALA A 100 -4.85 4.70 8.10
CA ALA A 100 -5.62 5.89 8.49
C ALA A 100 -4.75 7.15 8.55
N LEU A 101 -3.51 7.04 9.05
CA LEU A 101 -2.56 8.16 9.04
C LEU A 101 -2.24 8.62 7.61
N ALA A 102 -1.95 7.66 6.72
CA ALA A 102 -1.69 7.93 5.31
C ALA A 102 -2.89 8.55 4.58
N PHE A 103 -4.09 8.02 4.82
CA PHE A 103 -5.35 8.51 4.26
C PHE A 103 -5.63 9.96 4.69
N LEU A 104 -5.56 10.26 5.98
CA LEU A 104 -5.79 11.62 6.49
C LEU A 104 -4.72 12.60 6.00
N ASN A 105 -3.46 12.15 5.92
CA ASN A 105 -2.40 12.96 5.32
C ASN A 105 -2.70 13.29 3.85
N ALA A 106 -3.15 12.31 3.06
CA ALA A 106 -3.57 12.53 1.68
C ALA A 106 -4.76 13.50 1.57
N CYS A 107 -5.80 13.33 2.40
CA CYS A 107 -6.93 14.25 2.44
C CYS A 107 -6.50 15.70 2.77
N SER A 108 -5.58 15.89 3.71
CA SER A 108 -5.07 17.22 4.07
C SER A 108 -4.34 17.93 2.93
N ARG A 109 -3.90 17.22 1.88
CA ARG A 109 -3.29 17.85 0.69
C ARG A 109 -4.33 18.46 -0.25
N LEU A 110 -5.59 18.03 -0.19
CA LEU A 110 -6.70 18.65 -0.92
C LEU A 110 -7.06 20.05 -0.34
N ASP A 111 -6.65 20.33 0.89
CA ASP A 111 -6.94 21.61 1.56
C ASP A 111 -6.12 22.79 0.99
N ASN A 112 -5.06 22.51 0.23
CA ASN A 112 -4.22 23.54 -0.37
C ASN A 112 -4.70 23.90 -1.77
N LYS A 113 -5.61 24.87 -1.80
CA LYS A 113 -5.96 25.81 -2.89
C LYS A 113 -6.33 25.19 -4.25
N ASP A 114 -7.56 25.46 -4.68
CA ASP A 114 -8.13 25.23 -6.02
C ASP A 114 -8.57 23.79 -6.37
N SER A 115 -8.35 22.79 -5.52
CA SER A 115 -8.67 21.37 -5.79
C SER A 115 -10.00 20.85 -5.21
N GLY A 116 -10.89 21.75 -4.78
CA GLY A 116 -12.25 21.42 -4.34
C GLY A 116 -12.28 20.37 -3.23
N ARG A 117 -11.90 20.76 -2.02
CA ARG A 117 -12.14 19.94 -0.83
C ARG A 117 -13.64 19.61 -0.75
N PRO A 118 -14.05 18.34 -0.51
CA PRO A 118 -15.40 18.09 -0.05
C PRO A 118 -15.66 18.86 1.25
N ASP A 119 -16.83 19.48 1.36
CA ASP A 119 -17.27 20.16 2.59
C ASP A 119 -17.28 19.20 3.79
N ALA A 120 -17.36 17.89 3.53
CA ALA A 120 -17.37 16.83 4.54
C ALA A 120 -15.95 16.40 4.95
N ALA A 121 -15.73 16.31 6.27
CA ALA A 121 -14.55 15.69 6.84
C ALA A 121 -14.44 14.21 6.45
N PRO A 122 -13.22 13.68 6.21
CA PRO A 122 -13.02 12.26 5.90
C PRO A 122 -13.53 11.37 7.04
N LEU A 123 -14.29 10.34 6.69
CA LEU A 123 -14.84 9.37 7.64
C LEU A 123 -13.82 8.26 7.89
N VAL A 124 -13.54 7.99 9.16
CA VAL A 124 -12.68 6.86 9.55
C VAL A 124 -13.44 5.96 10.52
N TYR A 125 -13.67 4.74 10.07
CA TYR A 125 -14.30 3.68 10.85
C TYR A 125 -13.26 2.96 11.70
N LEU A 126 -13.63 2.70 12.95
CA LEU A 126 -12.80 2.04 13.96
C LEU A 126 -13.67 1.04 14.75
N PRO A 127 -13.14 -0.11 15.17
CA PRO A 127 -13.84 -0.95 16.12
C PRO A 127 -13.97 -0.22 17.48
N GLU A 128 -15.02 -0.52 18.25
CA GLU A 128 -15.26 0.13 19.55
C GLU A 128 -14.09 0.00 20.51
N ASN A 129 -13.41 -1.16 20.50
CA ASN A 129 -12.24 -1.47 21.31
C ASN A 129 -10.94 -0.76 20.84
N ALA A 130 -11.00 0.05 19.79
CA ALA A 130 -9.84 0.81 19.33
C ALA A 130 -9.30 1.74 20.42
N SER A 131 -7.99 1.64 20.66
CA SER A 131 -7.26 2.45 21.65
C SER A 131 -7.63 3.93 21.56
N ALA A 132 -7.97 4.52 22.72
CA ALA A 132 -8.32 5.93 22.83
C ALA A 132 -7.20 6.86 22.31
N GLY A 133 -5.93 6.50 22.53
CA GLY A 133 -4.79 7.27 22.03
C GLY A 133 -4.69 7.27 20.50
N LYS A 134 -4.92 6.11 19.86
CA LYS A 134 -4.96 5.99 18.39
C LYS A 134 -6.12 6.81 17.82
N ALA A 135 -7.32 6.68 18.41
CA ALA A 135 -8.49 7.45 17.99
C ALA A 135 -8.29 8.97 18.14
N ALA A 136 -7.75 9.44 19.27
CA ALA A 136 -7.49 10.85 19.50
C ALA A 136 -6.51 11.44 18.46
N LYS A 137 -5.48 10.67 18.08
CA LYS A 137 -4.54 11.08 17.02
C LYS A 137 -5.24 11.26 15.67
N LEU A 138 -6.16 10.37 15.30
CA LEU A 138 -6.90 10.47 14.04
C LEU A 138 -7.88 11.64 14.05
N ALA A 139 -8.59 11.87 15.16
CA ALA A 139 -9.48 13.03 15.31
C ALA A 139 -8.71 14.35 15.21
N ALA A 140 -7.51 14.43 15.81
CA ALA A 140 -6.65 15.61 15.72
C ALA A 140 -6.15 15.90 14.29
N LEU A 141 -6.15 14.89 13.41
CA LEU A 141 -5.85 15.02 11.98
C LEU A 141 -7.09 15.36 11.12
N GLY A 142 -8.21 15.72 11.76
CA GLY A 142 -9.43 16.15 11.06
C GLY A 142 -10.38 15.03 10.66
N ALA A 143 -10.16 13.80 11.15
CA ALA A 143 -11.07 12.68 10.90
C ALA A 143 -12.39 12.83 11.65
N ARG A 144 -13.51 12.55 10.98
CA ARG A 144 -14.76 12.22 11.65
C ARG A 144 -14.78 10.71 11.92
N LEU A 145 -14.69 10.36 13.20
CA LEU A 145 -14.59 8.97 13.63
C LEU A 145 -15.97 8.33 13.79
N VAL A 146 -16.12 7.12 13.27
CA VAL A 146 -17.29 6.26 13.50
C VAL A 146 -16.83 5.01 14.22
N ARG A 147 -17.40 4.74 15.39
CA ARG A 147 -17.11 3.51 16.15
C ARG A 147 -18.18 2.47 15.84
N VAL A 148 -17.73 1.25 15.57
CA VAL A 148 -18.59 0.11 15.25
C VAL A 148 -18.33 -0.98 16.27
N GLY A 149 -19.40 -1.54 16.85
CA GLY A 149 -19.30 -2.70 17.73
C GLY A 149 -18.79 -3.92 16.97
N GLY A 150 -18.01 -4.77 17.63
CA GLY A 150 -17.34 -5.91 17.00
C GLY A 150 -15.84 -5.69 16.83
N ASP A 151 -15.25 -6.45 15.91
CA ASP A 151 -13.84 -6.41 15.56
C ASP A 151 -13.57 -5.57 14.30
N ALA A 152 -12.34 -5.65 13.79
CA ALA A 152 -11.91 -4.85 12.64
C ALA A 152 -12.67 -5.22 11.35
N VAL A 153 -13.11 -6.47 11.20
CA VAL A 153 -13.87 -6.98 10.06
C VAL A 153 -15.26 -6.34 10.05
N GLU A 154 -15.99 -6.33 11.18
CA GLU A 154 -17.30 -5.66 11.23
C GLU A 154 -17.18 -4.15 10.97
N ALA A 155 -16.14 -3.51 11.50
CA ALA A 155 -15.87 -2.09 11.24
C ALA A 155 -15.61 -1.81 9.75
N GLU A 156 -14.89 -2.70 9.05
CA GLU A 156 -14.66 -2.60 7.61
C GLU A 156 -15.94 -2.82 6.79
N ILE A 157 -16.73 -3.84 7.12
CA ILE A 157 -18.02 -4.11 6.46
C ILE A 157 -18.93 -2.88 6.59
N ALA A 158 -19.04 -2.31 7.80
CA ALA A 158 -19.81 -1.11 8.04
C ALA A 158 -19.30 0.11 7.25
N ALA A 159 -17.98 0.29 7.17
CA ALA A 159 -17.37 1.39 6.41
C ALA A 159 -17.68 1.30 4.92
N ARG A 160 -17.61 0.09 4.34
CA ARG A 160 -17.92 -0.16 2.94
C ARG A 160 -19.40 0.02 2.64
N SER A 161 -20.27 -0.53 3.48
CA SER A 161 -21.72 -0.38 3.35
C SER A 161 -22.15 1.09 3.44
N GLU A 162 -21.56 1.86 4.36
CA GLU A 162 -21.83 3.29 4.44
C GLU A 162 -21.31 4.05 3.21
N ALA A 163 -20.10 3.72 2.73
CA ALA A 163 -19.57 4.34 1.53
C ALA A 163 -20.52 4.11 0.33
N GLU A 164 -21.01 2.89 0.14
CA GLU A 164 -22.00 2.58 -0.89
C GLU A 164 -23.31 3.36 -0.69
N ARG A 165 -23.84 3.37 0.54
CA ARG A 165 -25.10 4.08 0.88
C ARG A 165 -25.01 5.59 0.64
N LEU A 166 -23.85 6.19 0.91
CA LEU A 166 -23.59 7.62 0.71
C LEU A 166 -23.17 7.97 -0.73
N GLY A 167 -22.83 6.97 -1.55
CA GLY A 167 -22.12 7.18 -2.82
C GLY A 167 -20.68 7.68 -2.64
N ALA A 168 -20.13 7.58 -1.43
CA ALA A 168 -18.79 8.01 -1.09
C ALA A 168 -17.72 7.01 -1.56
N ILE A 169 -16.48 7.46 -1.66
CA ILE A 169 -15.36 6.60 -2.06
C ILE A 169 -14.75 5.92 -0.83
N TYR A 170 -14.81 4.59 -0.80
CA TYR A 170 -14.04 3.80 0.15
C TYR A 170 -12.58 3.70 -0.31
N VAL A 171 -11.65 4.22 0.49
CA VAL A 171 -10.20 4.13 0.25
C VAL A 171 -9.65 2.91 0.97
N SER A 172 -9.54 1.80 0.22
CA SER A 172 -9.04 0.53 0.75
C SER A 172 -7.58 0.63 1.21
N PRO A 173 -7.19 -0.10 2.28
CA PRO A 173 -5.79 -0.20 2.70
C PRO A 173 -4.89 -0.95 1.71
N TYR A 174 -5.43 -1.75 0.81
CA TYR A 174 -4.64 -2.56 -0.13
C TYR A 174 -5.40 -3.04 -1.37
N ASN A 175 -6.71 -3.28 -1.25
CA ASN A 175 -7.57 -3.87 -2.28
C ASN A 175 -8.12 -2.81 -3.25
N ASP A 176 -7.23 -2.01 -3.82
CA ASP A 176 -7.55 -0.96 -4.80
C ASP A 176 -6.37 -0.77 -5.77
N PRO A 177 -6.59 -0.73 -7.10
CA PRO A 177 -5.51 -0.63 -8.07
C PRO A 177 -4.65 0.63 -7.90
N ALA A 178 -5.25 1.78 -7.60
CA ALA A 178 -4.51 3.02 -7.36
C ALA A 178 -3.72 2.95 -6.06
N VAL A 179 -4.25 2.28 -5.03
CA VAL A 179 -3.50 2.07 -3.80
C VAL A 179 -2.31 1.16 -4.05
N ALA A 180 -2.51 -0.02 -4.66
CA ALA A 180 -1.45 -0.99 -4.94
C ALA A 180 -0.40 -0.43 -5.93
N GLY A 181 -0.82 0.21 -7.02
CA GLY A 181 0.08 0.86 -7.98
C GLY A 181 0.86 2.00 -7.34
N GLY A 182 0.23 2.80 -6.46
CA GLY A 182 0.95 3.80 -5.66
C GLY A 182 2.06 3.18 -4.81
N GLN A 183 1.84 2.01 -4.21
CA GLN A 183 2.90 1.31 -3.48
C GLN A 183 4.00 0.79 -4.41
N GLY A 184 3.67 0.44 -5.65
CA GLY A 184 4.62 0.04 -6.69
C GLY A 184 5.65 1.10 -7.04
N THR A 185 5.43 2.37 -6.70
CA THR A 185 6.45 3.43 -6.85
C THR A 185 7.75 3.14 -6.08
N ILE A 186 7.69 2.29 -5.05
CA ILE A 186 8.89 1.79 -4.36
C ILE A 186 9.82 1.07 -5.34
N ALA A 187 9.29 0.21 -6.21
CA ALA A 187 10.07 -0.52 -7.20
C ALA A 187 10.67 0.40 -8.27
N LEU A 188 9.94 1.45 -8.66
CA LEU A 188 10.46 2.48 -9.57
C LEU A 188 11.66 3.20 -8.95
N GLU A 189 11.59 3.56 -7.66
CA GLU A 189 12.72 4.13 -6.93
C GLU A 189 13.90 3.18 -6.84
N LEU A 190 13.67 1.90 -6.53
CA LEU A 190 14.74 0.89 -6.48
C LEU A 190 15.46 0.81 -7.83
N LEU A 191 14.74 0.59 -8.94
CA LEU A 191 15.34 0.49 -10.27
C LEU A 191 16.05 1.79 -10.71
N ALA A 192 15.61 2.94 -10.23
CA ALA A 192 16.27 4.23 -10.47
C ALA A 192 17.49 4.49 -9.55
N GLU A 193 17.70 3.72 -8.49
CA GLU A 193 18.79 3.90 -7.51
C GLU A 193 19.89 2.84 -7.61
N ILE A 194 19.59 1.64 -8.13
CA ILE A 194 20.56 0.54 -8.29
C ILE A 194 20.52 -0.06 -9.69
N ASP A 195 21.68 -0.54 -10.16
CA ASP A 195 21.89 -1.18 -11.46
C ASP A 195 21.86 -2.72 -11.40
N HIS A 196 21.81 -3.28 -10.19
CA HIS A 196 21.75 -4.72 -9.96
C HIS A 196 20.92 -5.04 -8.72
N LEU A 197 19.97 -5.97 -8.87
CA LEU A 197 19.10 -6.45 -7.80
C LEU A 197 18.84 -7.94 -8.02
N ASP A 198 19.25 -8.78 -7.07
CA ASP A 198 19.02 -10.23 -7.15
C ASP A 198 17.65 -10.62 -6.57
N ALA A 199 17.31 -10.05 -5.42
CA ALA A 199 16.08 -10.37 -4.70
C ALA A 199 15.53 -9.20 -3.89
N VAL A 200 14.22 -9.21 -3.66
CA VAL A 200 13.53 -8.27 -2.77
C VAL A 200 12.66 -9.02 -1.77
N PHE A 201 12.78 -8.67 -0.50
CA PHE A 201 11.96 -9.20 0.60
C PHE A 201 10.90 -8.16 0.98
N VAL A 202 9.63 -8.53 0.89
CA VAL A 202 8.51 -7.61 1.04
C VAL A 202 7.54 -8.14 2.09
N PRO A 203 7.26 -7.39 3.17
CA PRO A 203 6.22 -7.75 4.13
C PRO A 203 4.84 -7.87 3.47
N VAL A 204 4.10 -8.92 3.81
CA VAL A 204 2.78 -9.22 3.23
C VAL A 204 1.71 -9.26 4.33
N GLY A 205 0.74 -8.34 4.22
CA GLY A 205 -0.58 -8.47 4.86
C GLY A 205 -1.62 -8.76 3.77
N GLY A 206 -2.47 -7.79 3.45
CA GLY A 206 -3.40 -7.88 2.31
C GLY A 206 -2.77 -7.86 0.90
N GLY A 207 -1.44 -7.85 0.78
CA GLY A 207 -0.74 -7.97 -0.51
C GLY A 207 -0.53 -6.69 -1.33
N GLY A 208 -1.19 -5.57 -1.02
CA GLY A 208 -1.14 -4.37 -1.88
C GLY A 208 0.27 -3.83 -2.19
N MET A 209 1.19 -3.88 -1.21
CA MET A 209 2.58 -3.45 -1.43
C MET A 209 3.35 -4.40 -2.34
N ILE A 210 3.31 -5.71 -2.05
CA ILE A 210 4.06 -6.70 -2.83
C ILE A 210 3.49 -6.83 -4.25
N SER A 211 2.17 -6.73 -4.44
CA SER A 211 1.55 -6.76 -5.77
C SER A 211 2.01 -5.58 -6.64
N GLY A 212 2.06 -4.37 -6.09
CA GLY A 212 2.55 -3.19 -6.81
C GLY A 212 4.05 -3.28 -7.14
N ILE A 213 4.87 -3.73 -6.19
CA ILE A 213 6.30 -3.94 -6.39
C ILE A 213 6.54 -5.02 -7.45
N ALA A 214 5.85 -6.16 -7.34
CA ALA A 214 6.03 -7.29 -8.24
C ALA A 214 5.61 -6.97 -9.67
N ALA A 215 4.50 -6.24 -9.85
CA ALA A 215 4.09 -5.78 -11.17
C ALA A 215 5.18 -4.95 -11.87
N VAL A 216 5.82 -4.02 -11.17
CA VAL A 216 6.89 -3.19 -11.76
C VAL A 216 8.15 -4.02 -12.00
N LEU A 217 8.58 -4.81 -11.02
CA LEU A 217 9.83 -5.57 -11.12
C LEU A 217 9.75 -6.66 -12.19
N LYS A 218 8.62 -7.37 -12.34
CA LYS A 218 8.51 -8.42 -13.36
C LYS A 218 8.47 -7.87 -14.79
N GLU A 219 8.06 -6.62 -14.98
CA GLU A 219 8.15 -5.93 -16.27
C GLU A 219 9.57 -5.45 -16.56
N ALA A 220 10.24 -4.83 -15.58
CA ALA A 220 11.53 -4.17 -15.80
C ALA A 220 12.77 -5.05 -15.60
N ALA A 221 12.63 -6.05 -14.73
CA ALA A 221 13.71 -6.88 -14.21
C ALA A 221 13.18 -8.29 -13.85
N PRO A 222 12.66 -9.07 -14.82
CA PRO A 222 11.95 -10.33 -14.58
C PRO A 222 12.75 -11.38 -13.82
N ALA A 223 14.08 -11.30 -13.85
CA ALA A 223 14.99 -12.18 -13.12
C ALA A 223 15.09 -11.88 -11.61
N VAL A 224 14.60 -10.71 -11.15
CA VAL A 224 14.58 -10.38 -9.72
C VAL A 224 13.65 -11.34 -8.99
N HIS A 225 14.17 -11.96 -7.95
CA HIS A 225 13.42 -12.86 -7.08
C HIS A 225 12.62 -12.10 -6.04
N ILE A 226 11.32 -12.35 -5.94
CA ILE A 226 10.41 -11.61 -5.06
C ILE A 226 9.91 -12.53 -3.96
N VAL A 227 10.24 -12.17 -2.72
CA VAL A 227 9.95 -12.97 -1.53
C VAL A 227 8.98 -12.23 -0.62
N GLY A 228 7.81 -12.83 -0.38
CA GLY A 228 6.79 -12.35 0.56
C GLY A 228 7.06 -12.83 1.98
N CYS A 229 7.12 -11.91 2.95
CA CYS A 229 7.38 -12.22 4.35
C CYS A 229 6.09 -12.06 5.18
N GLN A 230 5.63 -13.12 5.84
CA GLN A 230 4.41 -13.14 6.65
C GLN A 230 4.70 -13.67 8.07
N PRO A 231 4.00 -13.18 9.11
CA PRO A 231 4.07 -13.82 10.41
C PRO A 231 3.45 -15.22 10.33
N SER A 232 4.13 -16.23 10.88
CA SER A 232 3.62 -17.61 10.92
C SER A 232 2.25 -17.74 11.61
N ALA A 233 1.93 -16.79 12.50
CA ALA A 233 0.66 -16.68 13.20
C ALA A 233 -0.48 -16.08 12.36
N SER A 234 -0.20 -15.48 11.19
CA SER A 234 -1.21 -14.86 10.32
C SER A 234 -0.78 -14.94 8.85
N ASP A 235 -0.75 -16.16 8.32
CA ASP A 235 -0.26 -16.53 6.98
C ASP A 235 -1.39 -16.67 5.93
N VAL A 236 -2.43 -15.84 6.03
CA VAL A 236 -3.67 -15.95 5.21
C VAL A 236 -3.39 -15.84 3.71
N MET A 237 -2.51 -14.91 3.29
CA MET A 237 -2.17 -14.76 1.87
C MET A 237 -1.42 -15.99 1.36
N ARG A 238 -0.51 -16.57 2.15
CA ARG A 238 0.19 -17.80 1.76
C ARG A 238 -0.80 -18.92 1.49
N ARG A 239 -1.70 -19.19 2.44
CA ARG A 239 -2.71 -20.25 2.30
C ARG A 239 -3.64 -20.01 1.12
N SER A 240 -3.94 -18.74 0.85
CA SER A 240 -4.77 -18.34 -0.28
C SER A 240 -4.07 -18.62 -1.62
N VAL A 241 -2.77 -18.33 -1.72
CA VAL A 241 -1.96 -18.65 -2.89
C VAL A 241 -1.88 -20.17 -3.10
N ASP A 242 -1.60 -20.94 -2.05
CA ASP A 242 -1.54 -22.41 -2.11
C ASP A 242 -2.89 -23.03 -2.54
N ALA A 243 -4.01 -22.43 -2.11
CA ALA A 243 -5.35 -22.86 -2.47
C ALA A 243 -5.84 -22.33 -3.83
N GLY A 244 -5.14 -21.38 -4.44
CA GLY A 244 -5.54 -20.68 -5.66
C GLY A 244 -6.80 -19.82 -5.52
N ARG A 245 -7.21 -19.51 -4.29
CA ARG A 245 -8.39 -18.70 -3.96
C ARG A 245 -8.24 -18.11 -2.57
N ILE A 246 -8.96 -17.04 -2.25
CA ILE A 246 -8.97 -16.50 -0.89
C ILE A 246 -9.55 -17.56 0.06
N VAL A 247 -8.88 -17.74 1.19
CA VAL A 247 -9.33 -18.64 2.26
C VAL A 247 -9.52 -17.85 3.55
N GLU A 248 -10.61 -18.17 4.25
CA GLU A 248 -10.76 -17.73 5.63
C GLU A 248 -9.86 -18.59 6.52
N HIS A 249 -8.94 -17.95 7.23
CA HIS A 249 -8.08 -18.60 8.19
C HIS A 249 -7.90 -17.71 9.41
N PRO A 250 -8.03 -18.24 10.64
CA PRO A 250 -7.83 -17.45 11.85
C PRO A 250 -6.42 -16.86 11.92
N SER A 251 -6.32 -15.56 12.19
CA SER A 251 -5.07 -14.91 12.56
C SER A 251 -4.89 -14.98 14.08
N LEU A 252 -3.74 -15.49 14.52
CA LEU A 252 -3.34 -15.53 15.92
C LEU A 252 -2.53 -14.27 16.30
N PRO A 253 -2.42 -13.93 17.59
CA PRO A 253 -1.64 -12.78 18.04
C PRO A 253 -0.18 -12.83 17.55
N THR A 254 0.31 -11.68 17.06
CA THR A 254 1.69 -11.51 16.57
C THR A 254 2.19 -10.09 16.87
N LEU A 255 3.50 -9.93 16.96
CA LEU A 255 4.14 -8.60 17.06
C LEU A 255 3.97 -7.77 15.78
N SER A 256 3.74 -8.42 14.63
CA SER A 256 3.58 -7.76 13.34
C SER A 256 2.11 -7.39 13.08
N ASP A 257 1.59 -6.42 13.83
CA ASP A 257 0.19 -5.98 13.74
C ASP A 257 -0.18 -5.43 12.35
N GLY A 258 0.76 -4.77 11.66
CA GLY A 258 0.55 -4.21 10.32
C GLY A 258 0.45 -5.22 9.18
N THR A 259 0.81 -6.48 9.42
CA THR A 259 0.72 -7.58 8.44
C THR A 259 -0.21 -8.71 8.92
N ALA A 260 -0.83 -8.55 10.08
CA ALA A 260 -1.81 -9.49 10.59
C ALA A 260 -3.21 -9.18 10.06
N GLY A 261 -4.03 -10.20 9.95
CA GLY A 261 -5.43 -10.09 9.53
C GLY A 261 -5.77 -10.92 8.29
N GLY A 262 -7.05 -10.87 7.94
CA GLY A 262 -7.59 -11.55 6.76
C GLY A 262 -7.28 -10.83 5.45
N VAL A 263 -7.55 -11.54 4.36
CA VAL A 263 -7.60 -10.99 3.00
C VAL A 263 -9.04 -11.05 2.55
N GLU A 264 -9.56 -9.96 2.00
CA GLU A 264 -10.94 -9.90 1.51
C GLU A 264 -11.20 -10.86 0.35
N GLU A 265 -12.40 -11.44 0.29
CA GLU A 265 -12.86 -12.18 -0.88
C GLU A 265 -12.83 -11.29 -2.13
N GLY A 266 -12.37 -11.83 -3.26
CA GLY A 266 -12.20 -11.06 -4.50
C GLY A 266 -11.06 -10.03 -4.46
N ALA A 267 -10.13 -10.11 -3.50
CA ALA A 267 -9.00 -9.19 -3.44
C ALA A 267 -8.15 -9.22 -4.73
N ILE A 268 -7.93 -8.04 -5.32
CA ILE A 268 -7.14 -7.88 -6.56
C ILE A 268 -5.67 -8.26 -6.39
N THR A 269 -5.22 -8.43 -5.15
CA THR A 269 -3.84 -8.68 -4.77
C THR A 269 -3.48 -10.17 -4.83
N LEU A 270 -4.47 -11.07 -4.81
CA LEU A 270 -4.22 -12.51 -4.87
C LEU A 270 -3.55 -12.92 -6.19
N GLU A 271 -4.10 -12.50 -7.33
CA GLU A 271 -3.58 -12.92 -8.64
C GLU A 271 -2.11 -12.48 -8.85
N PRO A 272 -1.73 -11.22 -8.55
CA PRO A 272 -0.33 -10.82 -8.58
C PRO A 272 0.54 -11.61 -7.60
N CYS A 273 0.05 -11.93 -6.40
CA CYS A 273 0.78 -12.76 -5.45
C CYS A 273 0.97 -14.20 -5.94
N MET A 274 0.05 -14.74 -6.73
CA MET A 274 0.16 -16.08 -7.30
C MET A 274 1.08 -16.12 -8.52
N ARG A 275 1.08 -15.07 -9.35
CA ARG A 275 1.75 -15.09 -10.66
C ARG A 275 3.08 -14.36 -10.73
N LEU A 276 3.27 -13.34 -9.90
CA LEU A 276 4.41 -12.42 -10.00
C LEU A 276 5.38 -12.54 -8.83
N VAL A 277 4.97 -13.17 -7.73
CA VAL A 277 5.80 -13.38 -6.54
C VAL A 277 6.36 -14.80 -6.57
N ASP A 278 7.68 -14.92 -6.58
CA ASP A 278 8.36 -16.21 -6.76
C ASP A 278 8.27 -17.07 -5.49
N GLU A 279 8.40 -16.44 -4.33
CA GLU A 279 8.19 -17.05 -3.03
C GLU A 279 7.17 -16.24 -2.23
N PRO A 280 5.87 -16.55 -2.29
CA PRO A 280 4.85 -15.80 -1.55
C PRO A 280 4.97 -15.94 -0.02
N HIS A 281 5.95 -16.73 0.45
CA HIS A 281 6.23 -17.01 1.85
C HIS A 281 7.71 -17.35 2.09
N ALA A 282 8.37 -16.57 2.94
CA ALA A 282 9.59 -16.93 3.67
C ALA A 282 9.48 -16.55 5.15
#